data_AF-A0A2A4IX53-F1
#
_entry.id   AF-A0A2A4IX53-F1
#
_cell.length_a   1.000
_cell.length_b   1.000
_cell.length_c   1.000
_cell.angle_alpha   90.00
_cell.angle_beta   90.00
_cell.angle_gamma   90.00
#
_symmetry.space_group_name_H-M   'P 1'
#
loop_
_entity.id
_entity.type
_entity.pdbx_description
1 polymer ?
#
loop_
_entity_poly.entity_id
_entity_poly.type
_entity_poly.pdbx_seq_one_letter_code
_entity_poly.pdbx_strand_id
1 'polypeptide(L)'
;MRLILSLILLYTCQQIMKVYQDRDDVNKVMDTMFLLLTNSDSIYKQIVLWKKAHRIEVLFSVMKGPIFNQKKREHEEQLSSTARQAKIQLRAFNATALFTCLLWVLYPVINVHVQGKPVEFAIWLPFDVNLSPYTYIAAFYVWVQTSWLAFSNTTMDVFITFFLAQCKTQLSILRVDLEHIVEKSKEEAKMSSEDFKRVFDRRLKIVLSHYDEIIK
;
A
#
# COMPACT_ATOMS: atom_id res chain seq x y z
N MET A 1 7.08 16.61 -5.41
CA MET A 1 6.75 15.58 -6.42
C MET A 1 7.72 15.53 -7.59
N ARG A 2 7.99 16.62 -8.33
CA ARG A 2 8.90 16.61 -9.50
C ARG A 2 10.31 16.09 -9.20
N LEU A 3 10.88 16.49 -8.07
CA LEU A 3 12.22 16.05 -7.63
C LEU A 3 12.30 14.56 -7.27
N ILE A 4 11.24 14.00 -6.69
CA ILE A 4 11.18 12.58 -6.33
C ILE A 4 11.06 11.72 -7.60
N LEU A 5 10.21 12.14 -8.54
CA LEU A 5 10.06 11.48 -9.82
C LEU A 5 11.36 11.50 -10.63
N SER A 6 12.09 12.63 -10.64
CA SER A 6 13.39 12.72 -11.30
C SER A 6 14.44 11.79 -10.68
N LEU A 7 14.43 11.61 -9.36
CA LEU A 7 15.36 10.69 -8.68
C LEU A 7 15.08 9.23 -9.04
N ILE A 8 13.80 8.83 -9.08
CA ILE A 8 13.39 7.49 -9.49
C ILE A 8 13.79 7.23 -10.95
N LEU A 9 13.51 8.18 -11.84
CA LEU A 9 13.87 8.08 -13.26
C LEU A 9 15.39 7.98 -13.46
N LEU A 10 16.17 8.77 -12.71
CA LEU A 10 17.64 8.69 -12.74
C LEU A 10 18.11 7.28 -12.34
N TYR A 11 17.55 6.73 -11.25
CA TYR A 11 17.89 5.40 -10.77
C TYR A 11 17.52 4.31 -11.80
N THR A 12 16.36 4.43 -12.45
CA THR A 12 15.96 3.54 -13.55
C THR A 12 16.91 3.64 -14.74
N CYS A 13 17.35 4.84 -15.12
CA CYS A 13 18.35 5.02 -16.18
C CYS A 13 19.68 4.32 -15.83
N GLN A 14 20.14 4.43 -14.59
CA GLN A 14 21.36 3.75 -14.11
C GLN A 14 21.22 2.23 -14.18
N GLN A 15 20.04 1.66 -13.90
CA GLN A 15 19.78 0.24 -14.05
C GLN A 15 19.77 -0.20 -15.51
N ILE A 16 19.15 0.58 -16.40
CA ILE A 16 19.16 0.29 -17.85
C ILE A 16 20.59 0.30 -18.41
N MET A 17 21.39 1.29 -18.00
CA MET A 17 22.80 1.36 -18.39
C MET A 17 23.58 0.13 -17.88
N LYS A 18 23.30 -0.33 -16.66
CA LYS A 18 23.94 -1.53 -16.09
C LYS A 18 23.59 -2.80 -16.85
N VAL A 19 22.31 -3.00 -17.19
CA VAL A 19 21.87 -4.11 -18.04
C VAL A 19 22.57 -4.08 -19.39
N TYR A 20 22.74 -2.90 -20.00
CA TYR A 20 23.45 -2.77 -21.27
C TYR A 20 24.95 -3.08 -21.16
N GLN A 21 25.59 -2.70 -20.04
CA GLN A 21 26.99 -2.99 -19.76
C GLN A 21 27.22 -4.49 -19.56
N ASP A 22 26.35 -5.15 -18.80
CA ASP A 22 26.50 -6.56 -18.44
C ASP A 22 25.81 -7.51 -19.44
N ARG A 23 25.35 -7.02 -20.60
CA ARG A 23 24.53 -7.77 -21.58
C ARG A 23 25.10 -9.13 -22.02
N ASP A 24 26.41 -9.30 -21.91
CA ASP A 24 27.12 -10.52 -22.31
C ASP A 24 27.11 -11.58 -21.19
N ASP A 25 26.76 -11.22 -19.95
CA ASP A 25 26.62 -12.11 -18.79
C ASP A 25 25.14 -12.17 -18.34
N VAL A 26 24.48 -13.27 -18.72
CA VAL A 26 23.05 -13.50 -18.43
C VAL A 26 22.76 -13.45 -16.92
N ASN A 27 23.66 -13.95 -16.06
CA ASN A 27 23.40 -13.97 -14.63
C ASN A 27 23.34 -12.56 -14.05
N LYS A 28 24.30 -11.70 -14.42
CA LYS A 28 24.34 -10.29 -13.99
C LYS A 28 23.19 -9.46 -14.53
N VAL A 29 22.78 -9.74 -15.77
CA VAL A 29 21.58 -9.15 -16.37
C VAL A 29 20.34 -9.52 -15.56
N MET A 30 20.16 -10.79 -15.22
CA MET A 30 19.00 -11.26 -14.46
C MET A 30 18.92 -10.62 -13.06
N ASP A 31 20.04 -10.52 -12.35
CA ASP A 31 20.10 -9.86 -11.04
C ASP A 31 19.69 -8.38 -11.13
N THR A 32 20.11 -7.69 -12.19
CA THR A 32 19.75 -6.30 -12.43
C THR A 32 18.30 -6.14 -12.90
N MET A 33 17.81 -7.07 -13.72
CA MET A 33 16.44 -7.07 -14.23
C MET A 33 15.40 -7.22 -13.12
N PHE A 34 15.69 -8.00 -12.07
CA PHE A 34 14.78 -8.14 -10.92
C PHE A 34 14.44 -6.77 -10.31
N LEU A 35 15.45 -5.93 -10.06
CA LEU A 35 15.23 -4.59 -9.52
C LEU A 35 14.65 -3.62 -10.56
N LEU A 36 15.04 -3.73 -11.82
CA LEU A 36 14.51 -2.89 -12.90
C LEU A 36 13.01 -3.11 -13.11
N LEU A 37 12.56 -4.37 -13.12
CA LEU A 37 11.14 -4.72 -13.26
C LEU A 37 10.33 -4.25 -12.04
N THR A 38 10.88 -4.39 -10.84
CA THR A 38 10.25 -3.89 -9.60
C THR A 38 10.09 -2.37 -9.63
N ASN A 39 11.12 -1.64 -10.08
CA ASN A 39 11.04 -0.20 -10.28
C ASN A 39 9.98 0.18 -11.32
N SER A 40 9.95 -0.54 -12.44
CA SER A 40 8.99 -0.29 -13.52
C SER A 40 7.54 -0.51 -13.06
N ASP A 41 7.28 -1.57 -12.30
CA ASP A 41 5.97 -1.84 -11.69
C ASP A 41 5.57 -0.72 -10.71
N SER A 42 6.46 -0.30 -9.83
CA SER A 42 6.19 0.80 -8.88
C SER A 42 5.89 2.12 -9.60
N ILE A 43 6.65 2.48 -10.63
CA ILE A 43 6.39 3.67 -11.46
C ILE A 43 5.01 3.56 -12.11
N TYR A 44 4.69 2.40 -12.68
CA TYR A 44 3.38 2.15 -13.29
C TYR A 44 2.24 2.33 -12.28
N LYS A 45 2.34 1.72 -11.09
CA LYS A 45 1.36 1.88 -10.00
C LYS A 45 1.19 3.35 -9.61
N GLN A 46 2.29 4.11 -9.45
CA GLN A 46 2.24 5.54 -9.13
C GLN A 46 1.49 6.34 -10.19
N ILE A 47 1.77 6.09 -11.48
CA ILE A 47 1.09 6.75 -12.60
C ILE A 47 -0.40 6.42 -12.60
N VAL A 48 -0.77 5.14 -12.38
CA VAL A 48 -2.16 4.71 -12.32
C VAL A 48 -2.90 5.38 -11.16
N LEU A 49 -2.33 5.37 -9.95
CA LEU A 49 -2.93 6.03 -8.79
C LEU A 49 -3.09 7.53 -9.01
N TRP A 50 -2.10 8.19 -9.61
CA TRP A 50 -2.18 9.61 -9.91
C TRP A 50 -3.28 9.91 -10.95
N LYS A 51 -3.35 9.15 -12.05
CA LYS A 51 -4.41 9.30 -13.05
C LYS A 51 -5.81 9.03 -12.47
N LYS A 52 -5.91 8.22 -11.42
CA LYS A 52 -7.17 7.87 -10.75
C LYS A 52 -7.38 8.63 -9.43
N ALA A 53 -6.56 9.63 -9.11
CA ALA A 53 -6.62 10.36 -7.84
C ALA A 53 -8.01 10.93 -7.55
N HIS A 54 -8.66 11.53 -8.54
CA HIS A 54 -10.04 12.03 -8.39
C HIS A 54 -11.02 10.92 -7.99
N ARG A 55 -10.92 9.71 -8.57
CA ARG A 55 -11.79 8.59 -8.19
C ARG A 55 -11.51 8.11 -6.76
N ILE A 56 -10.24 8.12 -6.36
CA ILE A 56 -9.83 7.80 -4.99
C ILE A 56 -10.40 8.82 -3.99
N GLU A 57 -10.38 10.11 -4.33
CA GLU A 57 -11.00 11.17 -3.52
C GLU A 57 -12.52 10.99 -3.40
N VAL A 58 -13.19 10.62 -4.50
CA VAL A 58 -14.63 10.28 -4.47
C VAL A 58 -14.87 9.11 -3.52
N LEU A 59 -14.08 8.03 -3.59
CA LEU A 59 -14.19 6.91 -2.64
C LEU A 59 -13.98 7.38 -1.18
N PHE A 60 -13.02 8.26 -0.92
CA PHE A 60 -12.85 8.87 0.41
C PHE A 60 -14.07 9.68 0.86
N SER A 61 -14.70 10.41 -0.05
CA SER A 61 -15.91 11.17 0.25
C SER A 61 -17.09 10.25 0.61
N VAL A 62 -17.27 9.13 -0.13
CA VAL A 62 -18.28 8.11 0.16
C VAL A 62 -18.04 7.47 1.53
N MET A 63 -16.80 7.08 1.83
CA MET A 63 -16.44 6.50 3.13
C MET A 63 -16.65 7.46 4.32
N LYS A 64 -16.54 8.78 4.09
CA LYS A 64 -16.84 9.81 5.09
C LYS A 64 -18.32 10.16 5.16
N GLY A 65 -19.12 9.70 4.21
CA GLY A 65 -20.54 9.99 4.10
C GLY A 65 -21.35 9.46 5.29
N PRO A 66 -22.54 10.05 5.53
CA PRO A 66 -23.37 9.70 6.69
C PRO A 66 -23.87 8.26 6.67
N ILE A 67 -23.93 7.62 5.50
CA ILE A 67 -24.37 6.24 5.33
C ILE A 67 -23.30 5.23 5.75
N PHE A 68 -22.02 5.47 5.44
CA PHE A 68 -20.90 4.57 5.77
C PHE A 68 -20.28 4.86 7.15
N ASN A 69 -20.50 6.07 7.68
CA ASN A 69 -19.99 6.51 8.97
C ASN A 69 -21.15 6.82 9.95
N GLN A 70 -22.05 5.85 10.10
CA GLN A 70 -23.11 5.93 11.11
C GLN A 70 -22.44 5.79 12.48
N LYS A 71 -22.59 6.78 13.36
CA LYS A 71 -21.97 6.83 14.71
C LYS A 71 -22.56 5.80 15.70
N LYS A 72 -22.93 4.62 15.22
CA LYS A 72 -23.39 3.49 16.03
C LYS A 72 -22.15 2.77 16.56
N ARG A 73 -22.16 2.44 17.86
CA ARG A 73 -21.03 1.79 18.52
C ARG A 73 -20.60 0.47 17.85
N GLU A 74 -21.55 -0.36 17.45
CA GLU A 74 -21.27 -1.63 16.76
C GLU A 74 -20.54 -1.42 15.42
N HIS A 75 -20.93 -0.41 14.66
CA HIS A 75 -20.31 -0.07 13.37
C HIS A 75 -18.91 0.49 13.59
N GLU A 76 -18.74 1.35 14.62
CA GLU A 76 -17.46 1.94 14.99
C GLU A 76 -16.44 0.88 15.41
N GLU A 77 -16.86 -0.13 16.18
CA GLU A 77 -15.99 -1.26 16.56
C GLU A 77 -15.48 -2.02 15.33
N GLN A 78 -16.35 -2.29 14.35
CA GLN A 78 -15.96 -2.94 13.08
C GLN A 78 -14.99 -2.07 12.26
N LEU A 79 -15.32 -0.79 12.07
CA LEU A 79 -14.50 0.17 11.31
C LEU A 79 -13.13 0.39 11.96
N SER A 80 -13.09 0.53 13.29
CA SER A 80 -11.86 0.70 14.07
C SER A 80 -10.97 -0.53 13.99
N SER A 81 -11.56 -1.73 14.07
CA SER A 81 -10.85 -2.99 13.89
C SER A 81 -10.21 -3.08 12.49
N THR A 82 -10.95 -2.75 11.43
CA THR A 82 -10.41 -2.69 10.06
C THR A 82 -9.27 -1.70 9.92
N ALA A 83 -9.43 -0.48 10.45
CA ALA A 83 -8.38 0.54 10.42
C ALA A 83 -7.13 0.10 11.19
N ARG A 84 -7.29 -0.57 12.34
CA ARG A 84 -6.18 -1.12 13.11
C ARG A 84 -5.46 -2.24 12.34
N GLN A 85 -6.18 -3.17 11.75
CA GLN A 85 -5.62 -4.25 10.93
C GLN A 85 -4.83 -3.69 9.75
N ALA A 86 -5.38 -2.70 9.04
CA ALA A 86 -4.69 -2.06 7.92
C ALA A 86 -3.40 -1.36 8.36
N LYS A 87 -3.39 -0.67 9.52
CA LYS A 87 -2.17 -0.06 10.07
C LYS A 87 -1.11 -1.11 10.44
N ILE A 88 -1.52 -2.24 11.01
CA ILE A 88 -0.61 -3.34 11.35
C ILE A 88 -0.03 -3.94 10.06
N GLN A 89 -0.88 -4.20 9.07
CA GLN A 89 -0.47 -4.73 7.77
C GLN A 89 0.54 -3.80 7.08
N LEU A 90 0.28 -2.49 7.06
CA LEU A 90 1.20 -1.50 6.50
C LEU A 90 2.55 -1.52 7.20
N ARG A 91 2.55 -1.50 8.54
CA ARG A 91 3.79 -1.48 9.34
C ARG A 91 4.59 -2.76 9.17
N ALA A 92 3.93 -3.91 9.23
CA ALA A 92 4.59 -5.20 9.06
C ALA A 92 5.19 -5.32 7.66
N PHE A 93 4.43 -4.99 6.61
CA PHE A 93 4.92 -5.12 5.25
C PHE A 93 6.06 -4.15 4.94
N ASN A 94 5.94 -2.89 5.37
CA ASN A 94 7.03 -1.91 5.22
C ASN A 94 8.27 -2.32 6.01
N ALA A 95 8.12 -2.81 7.24
CA ALA A 95 9.26 -3.25 8.06
C ALA A 95 9.99 -4.44 7.42
N THR A 96 9.26 -5.44 6.94
CA THR A 96 9.85 -6.59 6.23
C THR A 96 10.55 -6.14 4.95
N ALA A 97 9.94 -5.27 4.14
CA ALA A 97 10.54 -4.81 2.90
C ALA A 97 11.81 -3.99 3.14
N LEU A 98 11.81 -3.06 4.11
CA LEU A 98 12.99 -2.28 4.48
C LEU A 98 14.10 -3.16 5.05
N PHE A 99 13.75 -4.17 5.84
CA PHE A 99 14.72 -5.14 6.34
C PHE A 99 15.36 -5.95 5.20
N THR A 100 14.57 -6.37 4.21
CA THR A 100 15.11 -7.03 3.01
C THR A 100 16.04 -6.10 2.23
N CYS A 101 15.69 -4.83 2.02
CA CYS A 101 16.57 -3.86 1.36
C CYS A 101 17.88 -3.64 2.13
N LEU A 102 17.82 -3.59 3.46
CA LEU A 102 19.01 -3.51 4.31
C LEU A 102 19.92 -4.73 4.12
N LEU A 103 19.37 -5.94 4.20
CA LEU A 103 20.14 -7.17 3.98
C LEU A 103 20.76 -7.22 2.58
N TRP A 104 20.04 -6.76 1.57
CA TRP A 104 20.49 -6.74 0.19
C TRP A 104 21.75 -5.88 -0.02
N VAL A 105 21.87 -4.78 0.72
CA VAL A 105 23.05 -3.91 0.68
C VAL A 105 24.15 -4.37 1.65
N LEU A 106 23.80 -4.94 2.80
CA LEU A 106 24.79 -5.46 3.75
C LEU A 106 25.53 -6.69 3.21
N TYR A 107 24.85 -7.57 2.48
CA TYR A 107 25.45 -8.79 1.91
C TYR A 107 26.72 -8.52 1.08
N PRO A 108 26.71 -7.64 0.05
CA PRO A 108 27.92 -7.33 -0.71
C PRO A 108 28.98 -6.62 0.14
N VAL A 109 28.59 -5.73 1.06
CA VAL A 109 29.56 -5.01 1.92
C VAL A 109 30.30 -5.97 2.86
N ILE A 110 29.60 -6.93 3.45
CA ILE A 110 30.21 -7.97 4.31
C ILE A 110 31.14 -8.86 3.49
N ASN A 111 30.73 -9.28 2.29
CA ASN A 111 31.56 -10.12 1.42
C ASN A 111 32.89 -9.45 1.04
N VAL A 112 32.91 -8.12 0.86
CA VAL A 112 34.17 -7.39 0.62
C VAL A 112 35.11 -7.47 1.81
N HIS A 113 34.60 -7.19 3.01
CA HIS A 113 35.43 -7.10 4.21
C HIS A 113 35.93 -8.47 4.68
N VAL A 114 35.12 -9.51 4.48
CA VAL A 114 35.41 -10.86 4.97
C VAL A 114 36.09 -11.72 3.90
N GLN A 115 35.71 -11.60 2.62
CA GLN A 115 36.19 -12.48 1.54
C GLN A 115 37.10 -11.77 0.52
N GLY A 116 37.26 -10.45 0.60
CA GLY A 116 38.08 -9.68 -0.36
C GLY A 116 37.55 -9.69 -1.79
N LYS A 117 36.27 -10.01 -2.00
CA LYS A 117 35.64 -10.03 -3.32
C LYS A 117 35.17 -8.64 -3.74
N PRO A 118 35.23 -8.30 -5.04
CA PRO A 118 34.71 -7.03 -5.54
C PRO A 118 33.19 -6.92 -5.33
N VAL A 119 32.71 -5.71 -5.05
CA VAL A 119 31.27 -5.40 -5.03
C VAL A 119 30.79 -5.15 -6.44
N GLU A 120 29.68 -5.80 -6.77
CA GLU A 120 28.87 -5.42 -7.92
C GLU A 120 27.51 -4.96 -7.41
N PHE A 121 27.18 -3.69 -7.69
CA PHE A 121 25.83 -3.19 -7.51
C PHE A 121 25.05 -3.38 -8.82
N ALA A 122 23.76 -3.65 -8.72
CA ALA A 122 22.83 -3.71 -9.84
C ALA A 122 22.50 -2.32 -10.43
N ILE A 123 23.45 -1.39 -10.41
CA ILE A 123 23.33 -0.06 -11.01
C ILE A 123 24.66 0.35 -11.65
N TRP A 124 24.56 1.19 -12.66
CA TRP A 124 25.71 1.83 -13.26
C TRP A 124 26.10 3.08 -12.47
N LEU A 125 27.39 3.21 -12.17
CA LEU A 125 27.97 4.37 -11.52
C LEU A 125 29.21 4.84 -12.31
N PRO A 126 29.45 6.16 -12.42
CA PRO A 126 30.57 6.70 -13.20
C PRO A 126 31.94 6.62 -12.50
N PHE A 127 32.05 5.83 -11.43
CA PHE A 127 33.26 5.67 -10.62
C PHE A 127 33.41 4.22 -10.17
N ASP A 128 34.63 3.80 -9.84
CA ASP A 128 34.89 2.45 -9.35
C ASP A 128 34.39 2.29 -7.90
N VAL A 129 33.42 1.40 -7.73
CA VAL A 129 32.78 1.11 -6.45
C VAL A 129 33.65 0.26 -5.52
N ASN A 130 34.75 -0.31 -6.02
CA ASN A 130 35.66 -1.15 -5.22
C ASN A 130 36.72 -0.33 -4.48
N LEU A 131 36.83 0.96 -4.77
CA LEU A 131 37.75 1.87 -4.08
C LEU A 131 37.10 2.43 -2.81
N SER A 132 37.80 2.34 -1.68
CA SER A 132 37.40 3.06 -0.46
C SER A 132 37.66 4.57 -0.62
N PRO A 133 36.71 5.47 -0.29
CA PRO A 133 35.44 5.26 0.42
C PRO A 133 34.20 5.11 -0.49
N TYR A 134 34.37 5.08 -1.81
CA TYR A 134 33.28 5.06 -2.79
C TYR A 134 32.32 3.86 -2.63
N THR A 135 32.82 2.72 -2.15
CA THR A 135 31.99 1.54 -1.83
C THR A 135 30.87 1.87 -0.86
N TYR A 136 31.16 2.59 0.23
CA TYR A 136 30.17 2.91 1.27
C TYR A 136 29.19 3.98 0.78
N ILE A 137 29.66 4.92 -0.02
CA ILE A 137 28.81 5.95 -0.64
C ILE A 137 27.81 5.29 -1.60
N ALA A 138 28.30 4.38 -2.46
CA ALA A 138 27.46 3.61 -3.37
C ALA A 138 26.46 2.73 -2.63
N ALA A 139 26.90 2.01 -1.59
CA ALA A 139 26.04 1.19 -0.74
C ALA A 139 24.91 2.03 -0.10
N PHE A 140 25.26 3.17 0.47
CA PHE A 140 24.28 4.08 1.08
C PHE A 140 23.30 4.63 0.04
N TYR A 141 23.78 5.04 -1.14
CA TYR A 141 22.94 5.50 -2.23
C TYR A 141 21.94 4.44 -2.68
N VAL A 142 22.41 3.21 -2.94
CA VAL A 142 21.56 2.07 -3.32
C VAL A 142 20.55 1.75 -2.22
N TRP A 143 20.97 1.75 -0.96
CA TRP A 143 20.07 1.51 0.18
C TRP A 143 18.94 2.53 0.26
N VAL A 144 19.25 3.82 0.11
CA VAL A 144 18.23 4.88 0.12
C VAL A 144 17.25 4.71 -1.04
N GLN A 145 17.75 4.46 -2.26
CA GLN A 145 16.90 4.30 -3.45
C GLN A 145 16.00 3.06 -3.35
N THR A 146 16.57 1.91 -2.99
CA THR A 146 15.82 0.65 -2.85
C THR A 146 14.83 0.70 -1.68
N SER A 147 15.18 1.34 -0.56
CA SER A 147 14.28 1.53 0.59
C SER A 147 13.11 2.44 0.22
N TRP A 148 13.37 3.51 -0.52
CA TRP A 148 12.31 4.42 -1.01
C TRP A 148 11.36 3.71 -1.97
N LEU A 149 11.91 2.95 -2.92
CA LEU A 149 11.15 2.10 -3.84
C LEU A 149 10.28 1.12 -3.06
N ALA A 150 10.87 0.36 -2.14
CA ALA A 150 10.20 -0.64 -1.35
C ALA A 150 9.03 -0.03 -0.57
N PHE A 151 9.28 1.05 0.17
CA PHE A 151 8.25 1.75 0.93
C PHE A 151 7.10 2.24 0.05
N SER A 152 7.41 2.81 -1.12
CA SER A 152 6.40 3.30 -2.06
C SER A 152 5.56 2.14 -2.62
N ASN A 153 6.21 1.06 -3.05
CA ASN A 153 5.56 -0.10 -3.64
C ASN A 153 4.61 -0.78 -2.63
N THR A 154 5.11 -1.12 -1.44
CA THR A 154 4.31 -1.79 -0.40
C THR A 154 3.17 -0.91 0.11
N THR A 155 3.38 0.41 0.20
CA THR A 155 2.33 1.34 0.63
C THR A 155 1.17 1.37 -0.39
N MET A 156 1.46 1.37 -1.69
CA MET A 156 0.43 1.33 -2.73
C MET A 156 -0.37 0.01 -2.71
N ASP A 157 0.30 -1.12 -2.48
CA ASP A 157 -0.37 -2.42 -2.40
C ASP A 157 -1.30 -2.51 -1.18
N VAL A 158 -0.83 -2.03 -0.02
CA VAL A 158 -1.64 -1.97 1.21
C VAL A 158 -2.78 -0.97 1.06
N PHE A 159 -2.58 0.11 0.32
CA PHE A 159 -3.60 1.11 0.06
C PHE A 159 -4.81 0.52 -0.69
N ILE A 160 -4.57 -0.27 -1.73
CA ILE A 160 -5.64 -0.99 -2.45
C ILE A 160 -6.28 -2.05 -1.54
N THR A 161 -5.47 -2.79 -0.78
CA THR A 161 -5.96 -3.77 0.20
C THR A 161 -6.89 -3.13 1.24
N PHE A 162 -6.61 -1.89 1.67
CA PHE A 162 -7.45 -1.17 2.61
C PHE A 162 -8.84 -0.86 2.03
N PHE A 163 -8.94 -0.46 0.77
CA PHE A 163 -10.26 -0.26 0.13
C PHE A 163 -11.08 -1.55 0.09
N LEU A 164 -10.44 -2.67 -0.29
CA LEU A 164 -11.12 -3.98 -0.30
C LEU A 164 -11.58 -4.38 1.11
N ALA A 165 -10.73 -4.17 2.11
CA ALA A 165 -11.07 -4.42 3.51
C ALA A 165 -12.23 -3.54 3.96
N GLN A 166 -12.27 -2.27 3.55
CA GLN A 166 -13.37 -1.38 3.86
C GLN A 166 -14.68 -1.81 3.19
N CYS A 167 -14.66 -2.21 1.91
CA CYS A 167 -15.85 -2.76 1.24
C CYS A 167 -16.38 -3.99 1.98
N LYS A 168 -15.49 -4.91 2.37
CA LYS A 168 -15.85 -6.08 3.20
C LYS A 168 -16.50 -5.65 4.52
N THR A 169 -15.96 -4.63 5.17
CA THR A 169 -16.52 -4.13 6.44
C THR A 169 -17.89 -3.50 6.26
N GLN A 170 -18.11 -2.72 5.21
CA GLN A 170 -19.44 -2.13 4.93
C GLN A 170 -20.48 -3.21 4.61
N LEU A 171 -20.12 -4.25 3.85
CA LEU A 171 -20.98 -5.42 3.64
C LEU A 171 -21.28 -6.16 4.96
N SER A 172 -20.30 -6.28 5.85
CA SER A 172 -20.49 -6.88 7.18
C SER A 172 -21.41 -6.04 8.07
N ILE A 173 -21.31 -4.72 8.02
CA ILE A 173 -22.20 -3.79 8.72
C ILE A 173 -23.63 -3.94 8.19
N LEU A 174 -23.80 -3.93 6.86
CA LEU A 174 -25.09 -4.12 6.22
C LEU A 174 -25.75 -5.43 6.64
N ARG A 175 -24.98 -6.53 6.66
CA ARG A 175 -25.45 -7.82 7.14
C ARG A 175 -25.94 -7.76 8.58
N VAL A 176 -25.16 -7.18 9.50
CA VAL A 176 -25.53 -7.08 10.92
C VAL A 176 -26.79 -6.23 11.10
N ASP A 177 -26.89 -5.11 10.37
CA ASP A 177 -28.08 -4.26 10.41
C ASP A 177 -29.33 -4.97 9.86
N LEU A 178 -29.20 -5.81 8.84
CA LEU A 178 -30.29 -6.66 8.30
C LEU A 178 -30.70 -7.75 9.28
N GLU A 179 -29.75 -8.47 9.86
CA GLU A 179 -30.02 -9.59 10.80
C GLU A 179 -30.79 -9.11 12.03
N HIS A 180 -30.45 -7.92 12.56
CA HIS A 180 -31.04 -7.38 13.79
C HIS A 180 -32.15 -6.34 13.53
N ILE A 181 -32.59 -6.16 12.29
CA ILE A 181 -33.52 -5.08 11.93
C ILE A 181 -34.83 -5.14 12.72
N VAL A 182 -35.41 -6.33 12.89
CA VAL A 182 -36.69 -6.53 13.58
C VAL A 182 -36.54 -6.28 15.08
N GLU A 183 -35.50 -6.85 15.71
CA GLU A 183 -35.23 -6.72 17.13
C GLU A 183 -34.97 -5.26 17.51
N LYS A 184 -34.03 -4.60 16.83
CA LYS A 184 -33.72 -3.18 17.07
C LYS A 184 -34.91 -2.27 16.79
N SER A 185 -35.79 -2.61 15.83
CA SER A 185 -37.01 -1.85 15.58
C SER A 185 -38.02 -2.01 16.72
N LYS A 186 -38.15 -3.19 17.32
CA LYS A 186 -39.01 -3.42 18.49
C LYS A 186 -38.49 -2.68 19.72
N GLU A 187 -37.19 -2.71 19.96
CA GLU A 187 -36.55 -2.00 21.07
C GLU A 187 -36.77 -0.49 20.96
N GLU A 188 -36.49 0.08 19.79
CA GLU A 188 -36.67 1.51 19.55
C GLU A 188 -38.14 1.93 19.66
N ALA A 189 -39.06 1.17 19.06
CA ALA A 189 -40.51 1.45 19.17
C ALA A 189 -40.99 1.46 20.63
N LYS A 190 -40.48 0.55 21.47
CA LYS A 190 -40.78 0.55 22.91
C LYS A 190 -40.19 1.77 23.62
N MET A 191 -38.96 2.14 23.32
CA MET A 191 -38.30 3.28 23.98
C MET A 191 -38.89 4.63 23.56
N SER A 192 -39.20 4.82 22.28
CA SER A 192 -39.74 6.08 21.76
C SER A 192 -41.27 6.16 21.80
N SER A 193 -41.95 5.07 22.20
CA SER A 193 -43.42 4.95 22.11
C SER A 193 -43.96 5.23 20.70
N GLU A 194 -43.15 4.97 19.67
CA GLU A 194 -43.55 5.04 18.26
C GLU A 194 -44.17 3.72 17.79
N ASP A 195 -44.99 3.79 16.75
CA ASP A 195 -45.50 2.60 16.06
C ASP A 195 -44.35 1.78 15.45
N PHE A 196 -44.35 0.46 15.71
CA PHE A 196 -43.32 -0.46 15.24
C PHE A 196 -43.17 -0.43 13.72
N LYS A 197 -44.29 -0.40 12.99
CA LYS A 197 -44.25 -0.42 11.51
C LYS A 197 -43.53 0.82 10.98
N ARG A 198 -43.79 2.00 11.56
CA ARG A 198 -43.10 3.24 11.19
C ARG A 198 -41.59 3.18 11.46
N VAL A 199 -41.18 2.65 12.61
CA VAL A 199 -39.74 2.51 12.97
C VAL A 199 -39.05 1.50 12.04
N PHE A 200 -39.70 0.38 11.78
CA PHE A 200 -39.21 -0.66 10.88
C PHE A 200 -39.02 -0.13 9.45
N ASP A 201 -40.03 0.54 8.90
CA ASP A 201 -39.95 1.14 7.55
C ASP A 201 -38.82 2.16 7.45
N ARG A 202 -38.60 2.97 8.49
CA ARG A 202 -37.48 3.93 8.56
C ARG A 202 -36.14 3.21 8.53
N ARG A 203 -35.96 2.16 9.34
CA ARG A 203 -34.70 1.39 9.39
C ARG A 203 -34.43 0.64 8.09
N LEU A 204 -35.45 0.03 7.51
CA LEU A 204 -35.33 -0.69 6.24
C LEU A 204 -34.88 0.25 5.12
N LYS A 205 -35.41 1.48 5.06
CA LYS A 205 -34.96 2.50 4.09
C LYS A 205 -33.47 2.86 4.27
N ILE A 206 -32.98 2.97 5.50
CA ILE A 206 -31.55 3.24 5.76
C ILE A 206 -30.68 2.09 5.27
N VAL A 207 -31.09 0.85 5.54
CA VAL A 207 -30.38 -0.36 5.11
C VAL A 207 -30.35 -0.47 3.58
N LEU A 208 -31.48 -0.22 2.91
CA LEU A 208 -31.53 -0.19 1.45
C LEU A 208 -30.65 0.92 0.87
N SER A 209 -30.67 2.11 1.47
CA SER A 209 -29.79 3.21 1.05
C SER A 209 -28.31 2.86 1.24
N HIS A 210 -27.97 2.09 2.28
CA HIS A 210 -26.61 1.59 2.49
C HIS A 210 -26.20 0.58 1.42
N TYR A 211 -27.09 -0.36 1.07
CA TYR A 211 -26.85 -1.28 -0.05
C TYR A 211 -26.62 -0.52 -1.36
N ASP A 212 -27.47 0.46 -1.68
CA ASP A 212 -27.37 1.27 -2.89
C ASP A 212 -26.05 2.05 -2.95
N GLU A 213 -25.53 2.50 -1.81
CA GLU A 213 -24.27 3.23 -1.74
C GLU A 213 -23.05 2.30 -1.89
N ILE A 214 -23.16 1.01 -1.56
CA ILE A 214 -22.09 0.01 -1.78
C ILE A 214 -21.94 -0.36 -3.26
N ILE A 215 -23.03 -0.37 -4.03
CA ILE A 215 -23.03 -0.81 -5.43
C ILE A 215 -22.73 0.31 -6.45
N LYS A 216 -22.67 1.57 -6.00
CA LYS A 216 -22.31 2.73 -6.84
C LYS A 216 -20.84 2.78 -7.20
#